data_AF-A0A917LP23-F1
#
_entry.id   AF-A0A917LP23-F1
#
_cell.length_a   1.000
_cell.length_b   1.000
_cell.length_c   1.000
_cell.angle_alpha   90.00
_cell.angle_beta   90.00
_cell.angle_gamma   90.00
#
_symmetry.space_group_name_H-M   'P 1'
#
loop_
_entity.id
_entity.type
_entity.pdbx_description
1 polymer ?
#
loop_
_entity_poly.entity_id
_entity_poly.type
_entity_poly.pdbx_seq_one_letter_code
_entity_poly.pdbx_strand_id
1 'polypeptide(L)' 'MRKEVDSIIQLFPDLEEEIDDLFQIDENFRDMCSDYMLCRSMVLERKNDRNINREEFADMEVLQRSLEEEIRVQLNIKK' A
#
# COMPACT_ATOMS: atom_id res chain seq x y z
N MET A 1 -2.77 -9.16 9.11
CA MET A 1 -3.80 -8.25 9.65
C MET A 1 -3.19 -7.07 10.39
N ARG A 2 -2.86 -7.08 11.71
CA ARG A 2 -2.28 -5.85 12.34
C ARG A 2 -1.01 -5.31 11.67
N LYS A 3 -0.12 -6.20 11.23
CA LYS A 3 1.12 -5.82 10.52
C LYS A 3 0.89 -5.10 9.18
N GLU A 4 -0.25 -5.34 8.52
CA GLU A 4 -0.60 -4.65 7.26
C GLU A 4 -1.01 -3.22 7.57
N VAL A 5 -1.90 -3.02 8.53
CA VAL A 5 -2.27 -1.70 9.07
C VAL A 5 -1.05 -0.92 9.54
N ASP A 6 -0.18 -1.52 10.36
CA ASP A 6 1.02 -0.85 10.87
C ASP A 6 1.92 -0.35 9.72
N SER A 7 1.98 -1.09 8.61
CA SER A 7 2.77 -0.71 7.43
C SER A 7 2.14 0.44 6.65
N ILE A 8 0.81 0.51 6.60
CA ILE A 8 0.09 1.63 5.97
C ILE A 8 0.16 2.89 6.85
N ILE A 9 0.03 2.75 8.16
CA ILE A 9 0.20 3.85 9.13
C ILE A 9 1.61 4.44 9.00
N GLN A 10 2.65 3.63 8.79
CA GLN A 10 4.00 4.14 8.55
C GLN A 10 4.13 5.00 7.28
N LEU A 11 3.26 4.83 6.29
CA LEU A 11 3.25 5.65 5.07
C LEU A 11 2.50 6.96 5.28
N PHE A 12 1.48 6.95 6.13
CA PHE A 12 0.64 8.10 6.45
C PHE A 12 0.49 8.26 7.97
N PRO A 13 1.57 8.58 8.69
CA PRO A 13 1.56 8.59 10.16
C PRO A 13 0.62 9.64 10.73
N ASP A 14 0.34 10.69 9.95
CA ASP A 14 -0.58 11.77 10.34
C ASP A 14 -2.06 11.36 10.27
N LEU A 15 -2.37 10.16 9.78
CA LEU A 15 -3.73 9.65 9.52
C LEU A 15 -3.98 8.31 10.22
N GLU A 16 -3.24 8.03 11.31
CA GLU A 16 -3.32 6.76 12.04
C GLU A 16 -4.75 6.43 12.48
N GLU A 17 -5.46 7.40 13.06
CA GLU A 17 -6.84 7.23 13.54
C GLU A 17 -7.81 6.95 12.39
N GLU A 18 -7.72 7.71 11.29
CA GLU A 18 -8.56 7.50 10.10
C GLU A 18 -8.28 6.15 9.42
N ILE A 19 -7.02 5.72 9.39
CA ILE A 19 -6.62 4.41 8.84
C ILE A 19 -7.21 3.30 9.69
N ASP A 20 -7.07 3.36 11.02
CA ASP A 20 -7.62 2.34 11.91
C ASP A 20 -9.15 2.26 11.80
N ASP A 21 -9.82 3.42 11.74
CA ASP A 21 -11.27 3.49 11.57
C ASP A 21 -11.72 2.91 10.22
N LEU A 22 -11.11 3.32 9.10
CA LEU A 22 -11.42 2.77 7.78
C LEU A 22 -11.14 1.28 7.71
N PHE A 23 -10.03 0.82 8.28
CA PHE A 23 -9.65 -0.57 8.25
C PHE A 23 -10.63 -1.45 9.03
N GLN A 24 -11.29 -0.93 10.07
CA GLN A 24 -12.32 -1.67 10.79
C GLN A 24 -13.66 -1.74 10.04
N ILE A 25 -14.04 -0.66 9.36
CA ILE A 25 -15.39 -0.52 8.82
C ILE A 25 -15.52 -0.82 7.32
N ASP A 26 -14.45 -0.67 6.54
CA ASP A 26 -14.48 -0.76 5.08
C ASP A 26 -13.66 -1.98 4.60
N GLU A 27 -14.38 -2.98 4.06
CA GLU A 27 -13.77 -4.19 3.49
C GLU A 27 -12.97 -3.90 2.23
N ASN A 28 -13.43 -2.99 1.37
CA ASN A 28 -12.70 -2.63 0.16
C ASN A 28 -11.38 -1.94 0.49
N PHE A 29 -11.37 -1.12 1.55
CA PHE A 29 -10.13 -0.50 2.04
C PHE A 29 -9.14 -1.55 2.58
N ARG A 30 -9.63 -2.57 3.30
CA ARG A 30 -8.78 -3.68 3.76
C ARG A 30 -8.17 -4.46 2.60
N ASP A 31 -8.97 -4.76 1.58
CA ASP A 31 -8.51 -5.47 0.39
C ASP A 31 -7.46 -4.65 -0.36
N MET A 32 -7.70 -3.36 -0.54
CA MET A 32 -6.74 -2.43 -1.15
C MET A 32 -5.41 -2.36 -0.37
N CYS A 33 -5.47 -2.30 0.97
CA CYS A 33 -4.27 -2.35 1.81
C CYS A 33 -3.52 -3.67 1.64
N SER A 34 -4.24 -4.79 1.50
CA SER A 34 -3.66 -6.11 1.30
C SER A 34 -2.98 -6.23 -0.07
N ASP A 35 -3.62 -5.75 -1.13
CA ASP A 35 -3.07 -5.69 -2.48
C ASP A 35 -1.82 -4.82 -2.54
N TYR A 36 -1.85 -3.66 -1.88
CA TYR A 36 -0.69 -2.79 -1.74
C TYR A 36 0.47 -3.51 -1.04
N MET A 37 0.21 -4.20 0.07
CA MET A 37 1.24 -4.90 0.83
C MET A 37 1.85 -6.06 0.04
N LEU A 38 1.04 -6.77 -0.74
CA LEU A 38 1.51 -7.80 -1.66
C LEU A 38 2.41 -7.20 -2.74
N CYS A 39 1.95 -6.13 -3.39
CA CYS A 39 2.69 -5.43 -4.44
C CYS A 39 4.03 -4.90 -3.91
N ARG A 40 4.02 -4.23 -2.76
CA ARG A 40 5.23 -3.71 -2.09
C ARG A 40 6.23 -4.82 -1.75
N SER A 41 5.74 -5.95 -1.25
CA SER A 41 6.60 -7.10 -0.91
C SER A 41 7.25 -7.68 -2.16
N MET A 42 6.48 -7.84 -3.25
CA MET A 42 7.01 -8.28 -4.54
C MET A 42 8.03 -7.30 -5.12
N VAL A 43 7.76 -6.00 -5.08
CA VAL A 43 8.72 -4.96 -5.52
C VAL A 43 10.00 -5.03 -4.68
N LEU A 44 9.90 -5.21 -3.37
CA LEU A 44 11.06 -5.29 -2.48
C LEU A 44 11.91 -6.55 -2.74
N GLU A 45 11.26 -7.71 -2.90
CA GLU A 45 11.94 -8.96 -3.25
C GLU A 45 12.68 -8.83 -4.60
N ARG A 46 12.01 -8.26 -5.59
CA ARG A 46 12.57 -8.03 -6.93
C ARG A 46 13.71 -7.02 -6.94
N LYS A 47 13.65 -5.97 -6.12
CA LYS A 47 14.75 -4.98 -5.95
C LYS A 47 16.00 -5.58 -5.31
N ASN A 48 15.83 -6.60 -4.47
CA ASN A 48 16.95 -7.30 -3.84
C ASN A 48 17.60 -8.35 -4.76
N ASP A 49 16.93 -8.74 -5.84
CA ASP A 49 17.50 -9.62 -6.85
C ASP A 49 18.49 -8.85 -7.75
N ARG A 50 19.78 -9.16 -7.60
CA ARG A 50 20.87 -8.47 -8.31
C ARG A 50 20.92 -8.75 -9.81
N ASN A 51 20.15 -9.72 -10.30
CA ASN A 51 20.15 -10.13 -11.70
C ASN A 51 18.96 -9.59 -12.51
N ILE A 52 18.11 -8.77 -11.91
CA ILE A 52 16.88 -8.30 -12.56
C ILE A 52 17.11 -7.08 -13.46
N ASN A 53 16.48 -7.08 -14.63
CA ASN A 53 16.47 -5.91 -15.49
C ASN A 53 15.44 -4.90 -14.96
N ARG A 54 15.84 -3.63 -14.80
CA ARG A 54 14.97 -2.57 -14.25
C ARG A 54 13.68 -2.37 -15.04
N GLU A 55 13.71 -2.63 -16.33
CA GLU A 55 12.54 -2.52 -17.20
C GLU A 55 11.49 -3.59 -16.91
N GLU A 56 11.86 -4.75 -16.36
CA GLU A 56 10.94 -5.87 -16.12
C GLU A 56 10.01 -5.65 -14.91
N PHE A 57 10.26 -4.64 -14.08
CA PHE A 57 9.44 -4.37 -12.89
C PHE A 57 8.90 -2.93 -12.82
N ALA A 58 9.09 -2.14 -13.88
CA ALA A 58 8.55 -0.77 -13.96
C ALA A 58 7.01 -0.76 -13.79
N ASP A 59 6.31 -1.74 -14.37
CA ASP A 59 4.85 -1.86 -14.24
C ASP A 59 4.40 -2.12 -12.80
N MET A 60 5.18 -2.87 -12.02
CA MET A 60 4.90 -3.10 -10.60
C MET A 60 5.13 -1.84 -9.76
N GLU A 61 6.15 -1.03 -10.09
CA GLU A 61 6.33 0.26 -9.42
C GLU A 61 5.20 1.25 -9.76
N VAL A 62 4.71 1.22 -10.99
CA VAL A 62 3.54 2.02 -11.41
C VAL A 62 2.29 1.56 -10.65
N LEU A 63 2.06 0.25 -10.56
CA LEU A 63 0.94 -0.31 -9.80
C LEU A 63 1.02 0.05 -8.31
N GLN A 64 2.20 -0.07 -7.70
CA GLN A 64 2.42 0.32 -6.31
C GLN A 64 2.03 1.78 -6.08
N ARG A 65 2.48 2.69 -6.95
CA ARG A 65 2.15 4.12 -6.85
C ARG A 65 0.66 4.40 -7.04
N SER A 66 0.01 3.70 -7.98
CA SER A 66 -1.43 3.82 -8.19
C SER A 66 -2.21 3.46 -6.93
N LEU A 67 -1.83 2.36 -6.27
CA LEU A 67 -2.45 1.93 -5.02
C LEU A 67 -2.19 2.92 -3.87
N GLU A 68 -0.99 3.49 -3.76
CA GLU A 68 -0.70 4.55 -2.77
C GLU A 68 -1.58 5.78 -2.98
N GLU A 69 -1.82 6.17 -4.23
CA GLU A 69 -2.67 7.30 -4.58
C GLU A 69 -4.14 7.02 -4.26
N GLU A 70 -4.64 5.81 -4.56
CA GLU A 70 -6.01 5.40 -4.21
C GLU A 70 -6.24 5.38 -2.70
N ILE A 71 -5.30 4.83 -1.92
CA ILE A 71 -5.35 4.85 -0.45
C ILE A 71 -5.40 6.30 0.04
N ARG A 72 -4.56 7.17 -0.52
CA ARG A 72 -4.52 8.59 -0.13
C ARG A 72 -5.82 9.32 -0.47
N VAL A 73 -6.43 9.01 -1.61
CA VAL A 73 -7.73 9.58 -2.01
C VAL A 73 -8.84 9.12 -1.05
N GLN A 74 -8.90 7.82 -0.73
CA GLN A 74 -9.84 7.26 0.25
C GLN A 74 -9.72 7.96 1.61
N LEU A 75 -8.49 8.18 2.07
CA LEU A 75 -8.23 8.87 3.34
C LEU A 75 -8.61 10.37 3.30
N ASN A 76 -8.38 11.06 2.19
CA ASN A 76 -8.74 12.48 2.05
C ASN A 76 -10.24 12.73 1.84
N ILE A 77 -11.00 11.76 1.31
CA ILE A 77 -12.46 11.89 1.12
C ILE A 77 -13.21 11.96 2.46
N LYS A 78 -12.61 11.50 3.56
CA LYS A 78 -13.22 11.54 4.91
C LYS A 78 -12.94 12.81 5.72
N LYS A 79 -12.13 13.75 5.21
CA LYS A 79 -11.94 15.09 5.81
C LYS A 79 -13.06 16.05 5.43
#